data_AF-X7E658-F1
#
_entry.id   AF-X7E658-F1
#
_cell.length_a   1.000
_cell.length_b   1.000
_cell.length_c   1.000
_cell.angle_alpha   90.00
_cell.angle_beta   90.00
_cell.angle_gamma   90.00
#
_symmetry.space_group_name_H-M   'P 1'
#
loop_
_entity.id
_entity.type
_entity.pdbx_description
1 polymer ?
#
loop_
_entity_poly.entity_id
_entity_poly.type
_entity_poly.pdbx_seq_one_letter_code
_entity_poly.pdbx_strand_id
1 'polypeptide(L)'
;MKKIIGILLLATSFSVIAVDGYKDIYIDKDKDIIIHGMLCGDDLNDLSQFQPSSVYTNTPDVEKGTYYFKSPYGEFSLTFNTTANELIMVRGLLQNGQTSKDDMVKKLCIVKYAEGLPPGVAKYVQQKVIKAGDKDLELYEAVSGSPAIGKGQY
;
A
#
# COMPACT_ATOMS: atom_id res chain seq x y z
N MET A 1 45.10 27.34 -21.71
CA MET A 1 43.68 27.39 -21.29
C MET A 1 42.98 26.14 -21.83
N LYS A 2 42.78 25.10 -21.02
CA LYS A 2 42.01 23.91 -21.40
C LYS A 2 40.66 23.98 -20.69
N LYS A 3 39.58 24.18 -21.44
CA LYS A 3 38.20 24.17 -20.93
C LYS A 3 37.72 22.73 -20.90
N ILE A 4 37.51 22.17 -19.72
CA ILE A 4 36.81 20.89 -19.56
C ILE A 4 35.32 21.21 -19.55
N ILE A 5 34.62 20.78 -20.60
CA ILE A 5 33.16 20.79 -20.68
C ILE A 5 32.70 19.56 -19.92
N GLY A 6 32.27 19.74 -18.67
CA GLY A 6 31.62 18.70 -17.89
C GLY A 6 30.17 18.55 -18.34
N ILE A 7 29.85 17.41 -18.94
CA ILE A 7 28.47 17.00 -19.25
C ILE A 7 27.75 16.82 -17.92
N LEU A 8 26.86 17.74 -17.61
CA LEU A 8 25.94 17.64 -16.48
C LEU A 8 24.86 16.62 -16.88
N LEU A 9 25.00 15.39 -16.37
CA LEU A 9 23.94 14.38 -16.41
C LEU A 9 22.72 14.96 -15.69
N LEU A 10 21.65 15.27 -16.44
CA LEU A 10 20.35 15.55 -15.87
C LEU A 10 19.82 14.26 -15.24
N ALA A 11 20.11 14.05 -13.96
CA ALA A 11 19.34 13.15 -13.14
C ALA A 11 17.94 13.75 -12.98
N THR A 12 16.95 13.20 -13.70
CA THR A 12 15.55 13.49 -13.47
C THR A 12 15.18 12.92 -12.10
N SER A 13 15.23 13.78 -11.08
CA SER A 13 14.86 13.44 -9.71
C SER A 13 13.35 13.23 -9.62
N PHE A 14 12.92 11.97 -9.53
CA PHE A 14 11.56 11.61 -9.16
C PHE A 14 11.33 12.00 -7.70
N SER A 15 10.36 12.88 -7.47
CA SER A 15 9.99 13.32 -6.12
C SER A 15 9.02 12.30 -5.53
N VAL A 16 9.51 11.38 -4.69
CA VAL A 16 8.64 10.59 -3.82
C VAL A 16 8.15 11.53 -2.72
N ILE A 17 7.00 12.16 -2.96
CA ILE A 17 6.35 13.01 -1.98
C ILE A 17 5.50 12.06 -1.13
N ALA A 18 5.97 11.77 0.08
CA ALA A 18 5.13 11.14 1.11
C ALA A 18 3.81 11.92 1.18
N VAL A 19 2.67 11.21 1.20
CA VAL A 19 1.39 11.89 1.32
C VAL A 19 1.38 12.66 2.64
N ASP A 20 1.43 13.98 2.53
CA ASP A 20 1.65 14.88 3.65
C ASP A 20 0.77 14.51 4.88
N GLY A 21 1.37 14.36 6.06
CA GLY A 21 0.66 13.92 7.28
C GLY A 21 0.49 12.41 7.47
N TYR A 22 0.98 11.55 6.57
CA TYR A 22 1.03 10.10 6.77
C TYR A 22 2.48 9.61 6.94
N LYS A 23 2.68 8.64 7.85
CA LYS A 23 3.96 7.95 8.04
C LYS A 23 4.15 6.92 6.93
N ASP A 24 5.33 6.90 6.32
CA ASP A 24 5.69 5.85 5.36
C ASP A 24 5.91 4.50 6.06
N ILE A 25 5.37 3.44 5.46
CA ILE A 25 5.46 2.07 5.94
C ILE A 25 6.16 1.23 4.88
N TYR A 26 7.29 0.66 5.27
CA TYR A 26 8.13 -0.17 4.41
C TYR A 26 7.97 -1.63 4.76
N ILE A 27 7.84 -2.45 3.72
CA ILE A 27 7.74 -3.91 3.86
C ILE A 27 9.13 -4.50 3.71
N ASP A 28 9.61 -5.11 4.79
CA ASP A 28 10.83 -5.86 4.85
C ASP A 28 10.60 -7.26 4.25
N LYS A 29 11.22 -7.52 3.11
CA LYS A 29 11.06 -8.77 2.37
C LYS A 29 11.80 -9.96 2.99
N ASP A 30 12.74 -9.69 3.90
CA ASP A 30 13.51 -10.72 4.59
C ASP A 30 12.77 -11.22 5.86
N LYS A 31 11.57 -10.70 6.11
CA LYS A 31 10.65 -11.10 7.17
C LYS A 31 9.39 -11.73 6.59
N ASP A 32 8.62 -12.37 7.47
CA ASP A 32 7.27 -12.83 7.13
C ASP A 32 6.43 -11.66 6.59
N ILE A 33 5.76 -11.90 5.48
CA ILE A 33 4.82 -10.96 4.87
C ILE A 33 3.40 -11.47 5.12
N ILE A 34 2.55 -10.60 5.64
CA ILE A 34 1.15 -10.87 5.88
C ILE A 34 0.35 -10.15 4.80
N ILE A 35 -0.38 -10.92 3.99
CA ILE A 35 -1.35 -10.43 3.04
C ILE A 35 -2.67 -10.28 3.79
N HIS A 36 -3.17 -9.06 3.87
CA HIS A 36 -4.49 -8.76 4.41
C HIS A 36 -5.46 -8.65 3.27
N GLY A 37 -6.40 -9.58 3.18
CA GLY A 37 -7.61 -9.36 2.40
C GLY A 37 -8.43 -8.24 3.04
N MET A 38 -9.06 -7.41 2.23
CA MET A 38 -9.99 -6.39 2.68
C MET A 38 -11.13 -6.23 1.70
N LEU A 39 -12.18 -5.55 2.15
CA LEU A 39 -13.33 -5.22 1.33
C LEU A 39 -13.55 -3.71 1.40
N CYS A 40 -13.54 -3.03 0.25
CA CYS A 40 -13.53 -1.56 0.18
C CYS A 40 -14.67 -1.03 -0.68
N GLY A 41 -15.37 0.00 -0.21
CA GLY A 41 -16.42 0.69 -0.96
C GLY A 41 -16.65 2.12 -0.47
N ASP A 42 -17.67 2.77 -1.00
CA ASP A 42 -17.96 4.18 -0.71
C ASP A 42 -18.82 4.37 0.54
N ASP A 43 -19.77 3.46 0.78
CA ASP A 43 -20.78 3.58 1.84
C ASP A 43 -20.97 2.23 2.57
N LEU A 44 -20.72 2.21 3.88
CA LEU A 44 -20.91 1.02 4.72
C LEU A 44 -22.35 0.54 4.80
N ASN A 45 -23.33 1.38 4.45
CA ASN A 45 -24.74 1.00 4.38
C ASN A 45 -25.08 0.23 3.09
N ASP A 46 -24.20 0.25 2.08
CA ASP A 46 -24.36 -0.48 0.82
C ASP A 46 -23.13 -1.35 0.52
N LEU A 47 -23.10 -2.53 1.16
CA LEU A 47 -22.04 -3.53 0.96
C LEU A 47 -22.04 -4.16 -0.44
N SER A 48 -22.98 -3.85 -1.32
CA SER A 48 -22.97 -4.37 -2.70
C SER A 48 -21.92 -3.67 -3.58
N GLN A 49 -21.54 -2.44 -3.23
CA GLN A 49 -20.52 -1.65 -3.92
C GLN A 49 -19.09 -1.99 -3.48
N PHE A 50 -18.99 -2.79 -2.43
CA PHE A 50 -17.73 -3.13 -1.80
C PHE A 50 -16.97 -4.18 -2.63
N GLN A 51 -15.74 -3.86 -3.01
CA GLN A 51 -14.88 -4.70 -3.83
C GLN A 51 -13.72 -5.27 -3.02
N PRO A 52 -13.29 -6.52 -3.31
CA PRO A 52 -12.11 -7.09 -2.69
C PRO A 52 -10.86 -6.28 -3.01
N SER A 53 -9.97 -6.15 -2.03
CA SER A 53 -8.64 -5.56 -2.19
C SER A 53 -7.66 -6.23 -1.22
N SER A 54 -6.39 -5.85 -1.28
CA SER A 54 -5.38 -6.36 -0.37
C SER A 54 -4.28 -5.35 -0.07
N VAL A 55 -3.62 -5.54 1.07
CA VAL A 55 -2.40 -4.83 1.46
C VAL A 55 -1.44 -5.83 2.08
N TYR A 56 -0.15 -5.53 1.97
CA TYR A 56 0.93 -6.35 2.50
C TYR A 56 1.54 -5.63 3.70
N THR A 57 1.81 -6.36 4.78
CA THR A 57 2.51 -5.84 5.96
C THR A 57 3.53 -6.86 6.49
N ASN A 58 4.38 -6.46 7.42
CA ASN A 58 5.14 -7.41 8.28
C ASN A 58 4.50 -7.59 9.67
N THR A 59 3.32 -7.01 9.89
CA THR A 59 2.61 -6.93 11.17
C THR A 59 1.24 -7.60 11.08
N PRO A 60 0.69 -8.18 12.16
CA PRO A 60 -0.63 -8.82 12.13
C PRO A 60 -1.78 -7.82 11.88
N ASP A 61 -1.52 -6.52 11.95
CA ASP A 61 -2.49 -5.46 11.73
C ASP A 61 -2.06 -4.53 10.59
N VAL A 62 -3.05 -3.94 9.92
CA VAL A 62 -2.84 -2.81 9.00
C VAL A 62 -2.63 -1.54 9.80
N GLU A 63 -1.49 -0.89 9.62
CA GLU A 63 -1.11 0.32 10.34
C GLU A 63 -1.63 1.59 9.65
N LYS A 64 -1.82 2.64 10.43
CA LYS A 64 -2.03 3.98 9.87
C LYS A 64 -0.74 4.48 9.22
N GLY A 65 -0.79 4.77 7.94
CA GLY A 65 0.35 5.26 7.17
C GLY A 65 0.20 5.03 5.68
N THR A 66 1.29 5.16 4.95
CA THR A 66 1.36 5.01 3.49
C THR A 66 2.22 3.81 3.14
N TYR A 67 1.63 2.87 2.41
CA TYR A 67 2.31 1.72 1.82
C TYR A 67 2.55 1.99 0.34
N TYR A 68 3.71 1.59 -0.17
CA TYR A 68 4.10 1.79 -1.56
C TYR A 68 4.23 0.45 -2.26
N PHE A 69 3.70 0.39 -3.49
CA PHE A 69 3.68 -0.82 -4.31
C PHE A 69 4.06 -0.47 -5.74
N LYS A 70 4.74 -1.40 -6.39
CA LYS A 70 4.95 -1.35 -7.84
C LYS A 70 4.54 -2.68 -8.41
N SER A 71 3.80 -2.61 -9.50
CA SER A 71 3.43 -3.78 -10.28
C SER A 71 3.69 -3.56 -11.76
N PRO A 72 3.50 -4.59 -12.60
CA PRO A 72 3.53 -4.42 -14.05
C PRO A 72 2.58 -3.32 -14.56
N TYR A 73 1.57 -2.95 -13.77
CA TYR A 73 0.59 -1.91 -14.10
C TYR A 73 0.99 -0.51 -13.61
N GLY A 74 2.15 -0.34 -12.98
CA GLY A 74 2.67 0.95 -12.55
C GLY A 74 3.01 1.03 -11.05
N GLU A 75 3.18 2.25 -10.57
CA GLU A 75 3.46 2.55 -9.15
C GLU A 75 2.19 3.06 -8.47
N PHE A 76 1.99 2.60 -7.23
CA PHE A 76 0.81 2.87 -6.43
C PHE A 76 1.20 3.21 -5.00
N SER A 77 0.41 4.05 -4.34
CA SER A 77 0.48 4.21 -2.89
C SER A 77 -0.89 3.99 -2.27
N LEU A 78 -0.94 3.20 -1.20
CA LEU A 78 -2.13 3.02 -0.37
C LEU A 78 -1.93 3.71 0.97
N THR A 79 -2.76 4.71 1.27
CA THR A 79 -2.78 5.35 2.59
C THR A 79 -3.90 4.78 3.44
N PHE A 80 -3.65 4.44 4.68
CA PHE A 80 -4.67 4.00 5.63
C PHE A 80 -4.76 4.98 6.80
N ASN A 81 -5.98 5.39 7.14
CA ASN A 81 -6.27 6.15 8.34
C ASN A 81 -7.32 5.44 9.19
N THR A 82 -7.19 5.54 10.50
CA THR A 82 -8.13 4.93 11.44
C THR A 82 -9.47 5.64 11.41
N THR A 83 -10.54 4.90 11.72
CA THR A 83 -11.85 5.46 12.05
C THR A 83 -12.16 5.21 13.53
N ALA A 84 -13.33 5.65 14.00
CA ALA A 84 -13.81 5.30 15.34
C ALA A 84 -14.12 3.79 15.48
N ASN A 85 -14.34 3.09 14.36
CA ASN A 85 -14.55 1.65 14.34
C ASN A 85 -13.25 0.96 13.93
N GLU A 86 -12.69 0.14 14.83
CA GLU A 86 -11.41 -0.54 14.59
C GLU A 86 -11.44 -1.54 13.43
N LEU A 87 -12.61 -1.99 12.97
CA LEU A 87 -12.77 -2.86 11.81
C LEU A 87 -12.62 -2.11 10.50
N ILE A 88 -12.79 -0.78 10.53
CA ILE A 88 -12.89 0.08 9.35
C ILE A 88 -11.73 1.06 9.31
N MET A 89 -11.08 1.15 8.16
CA MET A 89 -10.10 2.18 7.85
C MET A 89 -10.52 2.97 6.62
N VAL A 90 -10.15 4.25 6.56
CA VAL A 90 -10.21 5.02 5.32
C VAL A 90 -8.96 4.71 4.51
N ARG A 91 -9.16 4.14 3.32
CA ARG A 91 -8.10 3.82 2.38
C ARG A 91 -8.07 4.81 1.23
N GLY A 92 -6.96 5.51 1.08
CA GLY A 92 -6.62 6.29 -0.09
C GLY A 92 -5.77 5.50 -1.07
N LEU A 93 -6.02 5.68 -2.37
CA LEU A 93 -5.18 5.14 -3.44
C LEU A 93 -4.75 6.26 -4.38
N LEU A 94 -3.46 6.32 -4.64
CA LEU A 94 -2.87 7.06 -5.75
C LEU A 94 -2.26 6.07 -6.73
N GLN A 95 -2.40 6.37 -8.01
CA GLN A 95 -1.90 5.54 -9.11
C GLN A 95 -1.14 6.39 -10.11
N ASN A 96 -0.37 5.75 -11.00
CA ASN A 96 0.22 6.40 -12.17
C ASN A 96 1.11 7.60 -11.83
N GLY A 97 1.87 7.52 -10.73
CA GLY A 97 2.78 8.60 -10.31
C GLY A 97 2.09 9.83 -9.72
N GLN A 98 0.78 9.76 -9.43
CA GLN A 98 0.09 10.82 -8.69
C GLN A 98 0.63 10.90 -7.25
N THR A 99 0.80 12.12 -6.77
CA THR A 99 1.31 12.40 -5.41
C THR A 99 0.42 13.35 -4.61
N SER A 100 -0.63 13.92 -5.22
CA SER A 100 -1.52 14.87 -4.56
C SER A 100 -2.62 14.15 -3.77
N LYS A 101 -2.95 14.67 -2.58
CA LYS A 101 -4.09 14.20 -1.78
C LYS A 101 -5.44 14.37 -2.51
N ASP A 102 -5.53 15.34 -3.40
CA ASP A 102 -6.78 15.66 -4.10
C ASP A 102 -7.08 14.64 -5.21
N ASP A 103 -6.04 14.00 -5.73
CA ASP A 103 -6.15 12.93 -6.73
C ASP A 103 -6.45 11.56 -6.10
N MET A 104 -6.47 11.50 -4.75
CA MET A 104 -6.59 10.25 -4.02
C MET A 104 -8.00 9.68 -4.08
N VAL A 105 -8.13 8.47 -4.61
CA VAL A 105 -9.39 7.71 -4.56
C VAL A 105 -9.56 7.12 -3.16
N LYS A 106 -10.43 7.74 -2.38
CA LYS A 106 -10.74 7.34 -0.99
C LYS A 106 -11.89 6.34 -0.96
N LYS A 107 -11.77 5.33 -0.11
CA LYS A 107 -12.78 4.30 0.17
C LYS A 107 -12.78 3.97 1.66
N LEU A 108 -13.90 3.47 2.17
CA LEU A 108 -13.98 2.80 3.46
C LEU A 108 -13.66 1.33 3.27
N CYS A 109 -12.74 0.79 4.06
CA CYS A 109 -12.32 -0.60 3.96
C CYS A 109 -12.53 -1.34 5.27
N ILE A 110 -13.19 -2.49 5.18
CA ILE A 110 -13.24 -3.48 6.26
C ILE A 110 -11.92 -4.24 6.21
N VAL A 111 -11.07 -4.07 7.24
CA VAL A 111 -9.70 -4.60 7.27
C VAL A 111 -9.52 -5.83 8.18
N LYS A 112 -10.51 -6.12 9.03
CA LYS A 112 -10.55 -7.32 9.86
C LYS A 112 -11.98 -7.76 10.13
N TYR A 113 -12.18 -9.06 10.35
CA TYR A 113 -13.48 -9.60 10.72
C TYR A 113 -13.72 -9.44 12.23
N ALA A 114 -14.96 -9.18 12.61
CA ALA A 114 -15.43 -9.32 13.99
C ALA A 114 -16.92 -9.68 14.03
N GLU A 115 -17.38 -10.07 15.22
CA GLU A 115 -18.79 -10.33 15.49
C GLU A 115 -19.64 -9.10 15.17
N GLY A 116 -20.75 -9.30 14.44
CA GLY A 116 -21.62 -8.22 13.95
C GLY A 116 -21.46 -7.86 12.48
N LEU A 117 -20.38 -8.31 11.80
CA LEU A 117 -20.27 -8.23 10.35
C LEU A 117 -21.01 -9.41 9.67
N PRO A 118 -21.58 -9.22 8.46
CA PRO A 118 -22.19 -10.31 7.72
C PRO A 118 -21.20 -11.46 7.48
N PRO A 119 -21.61 -12.74 7.64
CA PRO A 119 -20.71 -13.88 7.47
C PRO A 119 -20.01 -13.92 6.09
N GLY A 120 -20.66 -13.38 5.06
CA GLY A 120 -20.10 -13.28 3.71
C GLY A 120 -18.88 -12.37 3.60
N VAL A 121 -18.64 -11.47 4.55
CA VAL A 121 -17.45 -10.60 4.61
C VAL A 121 -16.22 -11.40 5.03
N ALA A 122 -16.38 -12.40 5.90
CA ALA A 122 -15.27 -13.14 6.52
C ALA A 122 -14.30 -13.75 5.48
N LYS A 123 -14.81 -14.18 4.33
CA LYS A 123 -13.99 -14.75 3.24
C LYS A 123 -13.08 -13.73 2.53
N TYR A 124 -13.39 -12.44 2.64
CA TYR A 124 -12.63 -11.36 1.99
C TYR A 124 -11.61 -10.71 2.90
N VAL A 125 -11.79 -10.81 4.22
CA VAL A 125 -10.91 -10.21 5.23
C VAL A 125 -9.97 -11.23 5.89
N GLN A 126 -9.60 -12.25 5.12
CA GLN A 126 -8.68 -13.30 5.58
C GLN A 126 -7.23 -12.83 5.46
N GLN A 127 -6.38 -13.37 6.33
CA GLN A 127 -4.94 -13.16 6.26
C GLN A 127 -4.24 -14.40 5.71
N LYS A 128 -3.22 -14.18 4.87
CA LYS A 128 -2.28 -15.20 4.45
C LYS A 128 -0.87 -14.77 4.87
N VAL A 129 -0.15 -15.66 5.54
CA VAL A 129 1.27 -15.44 5.88
C VAL A 129 2.13 -16.11 4.82
N ILE A 130 3.07 -15.36 4.28
CA ILE A 130 4.17 -15.86 3.46
C ILE A 130 5.41 -15.81 4.33
N LYS A 131 6.07 -16.96 4.48
CA LYS A 131 7.26 -17.06 5.33
C LYS A 131 8.48 -16.48 4.63
N ALA A 132 9.36 -15.87 5.41
CA ALA A 132 10.65 -15.41 4.92
C ALA A 132 11.39 -16.56 4.19
N GLY A 133 11.92 -16.28 3.00
CA GLY A 133 12.65 -17.26 2.18
C GLY A 133 11.78 -18.24 1.38
N ASP A 134 10.45 -18.11 1.41
CA ASP A 134 9.56 -18.86 0.51
C ASP A 134 9.72 -18.38 -0.95
N LYS A 135 9.70 -19.31 -1.92
CA LYS A 135 9.82 -18.99 -3.34
C LYS A 135 8.64 -18.16 -3.85
N ASP A 136 7.49 -18.29 -3.18
CA ASP A 136 6.31 -17.48 -3.47
C ASP A 136 6.61 -15.97 -3.34
N LEU A 137 7.59 -15.55 -2.52
CA LEU A 137 8.01 -14.14 -2.39
C LEU A 137 8.41 -13.51 -3.73
N GLU A 138 9.02 -14.27 -4.64
CA GLU A 138 9.43 -13.81 -5.97
C GLU A 138 8.23 -13.38 -6.84
N LEU A 139 7.07 -14.04 -6.67
CA LEU A 139 5.83 -13.64 -7.34
C LEU A 139 5.29 -12.31 -6.79
N TYR A 140 5.62 -12.00 -5.54
CA TYR A 140 5.30 -10.72 -4.91
C TYR A 140 6.42 -9.69 -5.07
N GLU A 141 7.59 -10.01 -5.63
CA GLU A 141 8.58 -8.99 -6.04
C GLU A 141 8.01 -8.07 -7.13
N ALA A 142 7.11 -8.61 -7.97
CA ALA A 142 6.28 -7.86 -8.89
C ALA A 142 5.15 -7.05 -8.22
N VAL A 143 5.03 -7.06 -6.89
CA VAL A 143 4.01 -6.30 -6.12
C VAL A 143 4.66 -5.40 -5.05
N SER A 144 5.79 -5.84 -4.47
CA SER A 144 6.58 -5.10 -3.46
C SER A 144 7.49 -4.05 -4.08
N GLY A 145 7.79 -4.22 -5.36
CA GLY A 145 8.06 -3.10 -6.21
C GLY A 145 9.30 -2.29 -5.96
N SER A 146 10.31 -2.75 -5.23
CA SER A 146 11.23 -1.84 -4.53
C SER A 146 10.41 -0.85 -3.69
N PRO A 147 10.31 -1.04 -2.36
CA PRO A 147 9.73 0.01 -1.52
C PRO A 147 10.35 1.32 -1.95
N ALA A 148 9.57 2.38 -2.19
CA ALA A 148 10.13 3.69 -2.55
C ALA A 148 11.25 3.97 -1.55
N ILE A 149 12.51 3.81 -1.99
CA ILE A 149 13.57 3.46 -1.05
C ILE A 149 13.80 4.70 -0.18
N GLY A 150 13.27 4.64 1.03
CA GLY A 150 13.23 5.75 1.96
C GLY A 150 14.63 6.03 2.48
N LYS A 151 15.20 7.15 2.01
CA LYS A 151 16.56 7.66 2.29
C LYS A 151 17.71 6.75 1.84
N GLY A 152 18.22 7.06 0.64
CA GLY A 152 19.65 6.95 0.36
C GLY A 152 20.12 5.63 -0.26
N GLN A 153 19.22 4.80 -0.77
CA GLN A 153 19.60 3.78 -1.74
C GLN A 153 18.69 3.93 -2.95
N TYR A 154 19.29 4.00 -4.14
CA TYR A 154 18.63 4.15 -5.43
C TYR A 154 18.83 2.86 -6.23
#